data_AF-A0A5C5W1J3-F1
#
_entry.id   AF-A0A5C5W1J3-F1
#
_cell.length_a   1.000
_cell.length_b   1.000
_cell.length_c   1.000
_cell.angle_alpha   90.00
_cell.angle_beta   90.00
_cell.angle_gamma   90.00
#
_symmetry.space_group_name_H-M   'P 1'
#
loop_
_entity.id
_entity.type
_entity.pdbx_description
1 polymer ?
#
loop_
_entity_poly.entity_id
_entity_poly.type
_entity_poly.pdbx_seq_one_letter_code
_entity_poly.pdbx_strand_id
1 'polypeptide(L)' 'MIANAAEYEKAKEELRDLEQRLERLQGANPPGVRGFTKAGVRKMIARLHEELAVYEGSQEATQSHPA' A
#
# COMPACT_ATOMS: atom_id res chain seq x y z
N MET A 1 4.09 8.42 5.03
CA MET A 1 4.07 9.36 3.90
C MET A 1 5.36 9.12 3.14
N ILE A 2 5.24 8.80 1.85
CA ILE A 2 6.36 8.47 0.98
C ILE A 2 7.00 9.78 0.49
N ALA A 3 8.28 9.98 0.76
CA ALA A 3 9.01 11.20 0.44
C ALA A 3 10.11 11.00 -0.60
N ASN A 4 10.52 9.76 -0.88
CA ASN A 4 11.60 9.46 -1.80
C ASN A 4 11.42 8.12 -2.51
N ALA A 5 12.23 7.88 -3.54
CA ALA A 5 12.16 6.67 -4.36
C ALA A 5 12.41 5.38 -3.56
N ALA A 6 13.26 5.41 -2.53
CA ALA A 6 13.51 4.22 -1.71
C ALA A 6 12.30 3.84 -0.85
N GLU A 7 11.59 4.82 -0.31
CA GLU A 7 10.31 4.62 0.39
C GLU A 7 9.20 4.19 -0.56
N TYR A 8 9.20 4.71 -1.79
CA TYR A 8 8.25 4.31 -2.82
C TYR A 8 8.39 2.82 -3.19
N GLU A 9 9.62 2.35 -3.42
CA GLU A 9 9.85 0.93 -3.70
C GLU A 9 9.51 0.03 -2.52
N LYS A 10 9.87 0.44 -1.28
CA LYS A 10 9.46 -0.29 -0.07
C LYS A 10 7.95 -0.36 0.09
N ALA A 11 7.23 0.73 -0.18
CA ALA A 11 5.78 0.76 -0.12
C ALA A 11 5.13 -0.18 -1.16
N LYS A 12 5.72 -0.29 -2.35
CA LYS A 12 5.27 -1.27 -3.37
C LYS A 12 5.51 -2.71 -2.94
N GLU A 13 6.64 -3.00 -2.31
CA GLU A 13 6.92 -4.33 -1.74
C GLU A 13 5.93 -4.67 -0.63
N GLU A 14 5.71 -3.75 0.30
CA GLU A 14 4.74 -3.92 1.39
C GLU A 14 3.31 -4.12 0.87
N LEU A 15 2.92 -3.38 -0.17
CA LEU A 15 1.62 -3.54 -0.82
C LEU A 15 1.44 -4.96 -1.37
N ARG A 16 2.44 -5.49 -2.10
CA ARG A 16 2.41 -6.86 -2.64
C ARG A 16 2.31 -7.90 -1.55
N ASP A 17 3.01 -7.72 -0.44
CA ASP A 17 2.96 -8.64 0.70
C ASP A 17 1.58 -8.65 1.37
N LEU A 18 0.96 -7.48 1.51
CA LEU A 18 -0.37 -7.33 2.07
C LEU A 18 -1.45 -7.93 1.16
N GLU A 19 -1.33 -7.77 -0.17
CA GLU A 19 -2.22 -8.38 -1.15
C GLU A 19 -2.15 -9.91 -1.10
N GLN A 20 -0.95 -10.49 -1.12
CA GLN A 20 -0.78 -11.95 -0.96
C GLN A 20 -1.32 -12.45 0.37
N ARG A 21 -1.13 -11.68 1.45
CA ARG A 21 -1.68 -12.03 2.77
C ARG A 21 -3.20 -11.97 2.77
N LEU A 22 -3.80 -10.98 2.10
CA LEU A 22 -5.25 -10.87 1.94
C LEU A 22 -5.80 -12.06 1.15
N GLU A 23 -5.15 -12.46 0.07
CA GLU A 23 -5.51 -13.64 -0.72
C GLU A 23 -5.50 -14.91 0.13
N ARG A 24 -4.41 -15.15 0.89
CA ARG A 24 -4.33 -16.27 1.84
C ARG A 24 -5.45 -16.23 2.89
N LEU A 25 -5.76 -15.05 3.43
CA LEU A 25 -6.85 -14.87 4.38
C LEU A 25 -8.23 -15.06 3.76
N GLN A 26 -8.39 -14.84 2.45
CA GLN A 26 -9.64 -15.07 1.74
C GLN A 26 -9.86 -16.56 1.44
N GLY A 27 -8.81 -17.27 1.05
CA GLY A 27 -8.84 -18.70 0.74
C GLY A 27 -8.95 -19.58 2.00
N ALA A 28 -8.22 -19.24 3.06
CA ALA A 28 -8.50 -19.79 4.37
C ALA A 28 -9.80 -19.14 4.86
N ASN A 29 -10.74 -19.90 5.43
CA ASN A 29 -11.91 -19.31 6.10
C ASN A 29 -11.70 -19.28 7.63
N PRO A 30 -10.62 -18.67 8.20
CA PRO A 30 -10.35 -18.82 9.61
C PRO A 30 -11.26 -17.85 10.40
N PRO A 31 -12.15 -18.38 11.26
CA PRO A 31 -12.85 -17.55 12.21
C PRO A 31 -11.87 -17.05 13.29
N GLY A 32 -11.88 -15.74 13.57
CA GLY A 32 -11.57 -15.26 14.91
C GLY A 32 -10.10 -15.12 15.35
N VAL A 33 -9.14 -14.85 14.45
CA VAL A 33 -7.78 -14.47 14.90
C VAL A 33 -7.71 -12.96 15.20
N ARG A 34 -7.55 -12.58 16.47
CA ARG A 34 -7.32 -11.17 16.87
C ARG A 34 -5.92 -10.74 16.42
N GLY A 35 -5.84 -9.64 15.66
CA GLY A 35 -4.58 -8.97 15.31
C GLY A 35 -4.45 -8.62 13.82
N PHE A 36 -4.92 -9.48 12.92
CA PHE A 36 -4.88 -9.24 11.46
C PHE A 36 -6.13 -9.81 10.79
N THR A 37 -7.16 -8.97 10.66
CA THR A 37 -8.41 -9.33 9.99
C THR A 37 -8.35 -8.94 8.51
N LYS A 38 -9.20 -9.57 7.68
CA LYS A 38 -9.43 -9.17 6.29
C LYS A 38 -9.67 -7.66 6.17
N ALA A 39 -10.44 -7.09 7.09
CA ALA A 39 -10.73 -5.66 7.14
C ALA A 39 -9.50 -4.82 7.49
N GLY A 40 -8.67 -5.25 8.45
CA GLY A 40 -7.42 -4.57 8.80
C GLY A 40 -6.43 -4.53 7.63
N VAL A 41 -6.23 -5.66 6.96
CA VAL A 41 -5.35 -5.75 5.78
C VAL A 41 -5.86 -4.87 4.63
N ARG A 42 -7.17 -4.88 4.34
CA ARG A 42 -7.77 -3.98 3.34
C ARG A 42 -7.56 -2.50 3.66
N LYS A 43 -7.65 -2.10 4.94
CA LYS A 43 -7.37 -0.72 5.36
C LYS A 43 -5.91 -0.33 5.15
N MET A 44 -4.97 -1.24 5.43
CA MET A 44 -3.55 -1.00 5.20
C MET A 44 -3.24 -0.87 3.70
N ILE A 45 -3.81 -1.74 2.87
CA ILE A 45 -3.71 -1.66 1.40
C ILE A 45 -4.22 -0.30 0.90
N ALA A 46 -5.42 0.10 1.31
CA ALA A 46 -6.01 1.39 0.89
C ALA A 46 -5.10 2.59 1.24
N ARG A 47 -4.55 2.60 2.46
CA ARG A 47 -3.60 3.63 2.89
C ARG A 47 -2.34 3.66 2.02
N LEU A 48 -1.76 2.51 1.68
CA LEU A 48 -0.57 2.47 0.83
C LEU A 48 -0.86 2.98 -0.59
N HIS A 49 -2.02 2.65 -1.17
CA HIS A 49 -2.43 3.21 -2.45
C HIS A 49 -2.55 4.74 -2.40
N GLU A 50 -3.14 5.30 -1.33
CA GLU A 50 -3.21 6.74 -1.14
C GLU A 50 -1.81 7.38 -1.04
N GLU A 51 -0.91 6.81 -0.23
CA GLU A 51 0.45 7.33 -0.08
C GLU A 51 1.26 7.26 -1.40
N LEU A 52 1.10 6.19 -2.17
CA LEU A 52 1.73 6.02 -3.50
C LEU A 52 1.20 7.05 -4.51
N ALA A 53 -0.12 7.22 -4.58
CA ALA A 53 -0.75 8.18 -5.50
C ALA A 53 -0.35 9.63 -5.18
N VAL A 54 -0.22 9.99 -3.90
CA VAL A 54 0.28 11.31 -3.48
C VAL A 54 1.72 11.53 -3.94
N TYR A 55 2.59 10.53 -3.77
CA TYR A 55 3.98 10.63 -4.21
C TYR A 55 4.07 10.76 -5.74
N GLU A 56 3.36 9.92 -6.49
CA GLU A 56 3.33 9.97 -7.97
C GLU A 56 2.85 11.33 -8.48
N GLY A 57 1.75 11.86 -7.96
CA GLY A 57 1.25 13.18 -8.33
C GLY A 57 2.24 14.32 -8.00
N SER A 58 3.02 14.19 -6.92
CA SER A 58 4.07 15.16 -6.59
C SER A 58 5.26 15.12 -7.55
N GLN A 59 5.62 13.93 -8.05
CA GLN A 59 6.68 13.76 -9.06
C GLN A 59 6.25 14.33 -10.40
N GLU A 60 5.00 14.09 -10.81
CA GLU A 60 4.43 14.66 -12.03
C GLU A 60 4.43 16.20 -11.98
N ALA A 61 4.03 16.80 -10.86
CA ALA A 61 4.05 18.25 -10.67
C ALA A 61 5.47 18.84 -10.74
N THR A 62 6.48 18.10 -10.26
CA THR A 62 7.89 18.50 -10.33
C THR A 62 8.42 18.43 -11.77
N GLN A 63 8.00 17.44 -12.56
CA GLN A 63 8.44 17.26 -13.95
C GLN A 63 7.72 18.18 -14.94
N SER A 64 6.48 18.58 -14.64
CA SER A 64 5.66 19.43 -15.53
C SER A 64 5.86 20.94 -15.32
N HIS A 65 6.75 21.35 -14.41
CA HIS A 65 7.17 22.74 -14.24
C HIS A 65 8.56 22.95 -14.87
N PRO A 66 8.68 23.29 -16.17
CA PRO A 66 9.93 23.79 -16.71
C PRO A 66 10.19 25.19 -16.13
N ALA A 67 11.36 25.39 -15.55
CA ALA A 67 11.86 26.71 -15.17
C ALA A 67 12.14 27.57 -16.42
#